data_AF-A0A0D2NEF8-F1
#
_entry.id   AF-A0A0D2NEF8-F1
#
_cell.length_a   1.000
_cell.length_b   1.000
_cell.length_c   1.000
_cell.angle_alpha   90.00
_cell.angle_beta   90.00
_cell.angle_gamma   90.00
#
_symmetry.space_group_name_H-M   'P 1'
#
loop_
_entity.id
_entity.type
_entity.pdbx_description
1 polymer ?
#
loop_
_entity_poly.entity_id
_entity_poly.type
_entity_poly.pdbx_seq_one_letter_code
_entity_poly.pdbx_strand_id
1 'polypeptide(L)'
;MGADARALAGAFVRLHAYFQTHDWDLTWADPQVSAVFTEEFAAAAAATLPAAAAAAAPLSSQASPQPPSSAPGPAGNNTVGGPAAAAAAAADDAGLAFDCAVNPGAVAPPPLEDLTALFDLFMHYLKFLCVGLPAGAPVVQASHHGPQALTGLVSQLVSGQSLQVWEHGVLLRERLIYLDCFKRDLLPTFVNEQVLRFHRAVGQTLLSMADMVVPCNASFNTAWELWLGAREARLMPLLNALEIDHYPCLQDDEAPVPTASMLSHVYALKDIMTAIRAAAVIVHDYGVANYVSKNITPQQPPQ
;
A
#
# COMPACT_ATOMS: atom_id res chain seq x y z
N MET A 1 3.61 13.05 10.60
CA MET A 1 2.44 13.85 10.22
C MET A 1 2.72 14.42 8.84
N GLY A 2 2.23 13.77 7.78
CA GLY A 2 2.52 14.13 6.39
C GLY A 2 1.31 14.79 5.74
N ALA A 3 1.56 15.83 4.94
CA ALA A 3 0.64 16.58 4.07
C ALA A 3 -0.74 16.96 4.65
N ASP A 4 -1.12 18.22 4.57
CA ASP A 4 -2.54 18.58 4.75
C ASP A 4 -3.36 17.91 3.63
N ALA A 5 -4.05 16.81 3.98
CA ALA A 5 -4.86 16.04 3.05
C ALA A 5 -5.90 16.91 2.33
N ARG A 6 -6.39 17.99 2.97
CA ARG A 6 -7.30 18.93 2.30
C ARG A 6 -6.59 19.77 1.26
N ALA A 7 -5.37 20.23 1.54
CA ALA A 7 -4.58 20.99 0.58
C ALA A 7 -4.26 20.14 -0.65
N LEU A 8 -3.87 18.87 -0.44
CA LEU A 8 -3.59 17.94 -1.53
C LEU A 8 -4.86 17.56 -2.30
N ALA A 9 -5.99 17.35 -1.61
CA ALA A 9 -7.28 17.14 -2.27
C ALA A 9 -7.69 18.36 -3.11
N GLY A 10 -7.47 19.58 -2.61
CA GLY A 10 -7.70 20.82 -3.35
C GLY A 10 -6.82 20.95 -4.60
N ALA A 11 -5.57 20.48 -4.54
CA ALA A 11 -4.69 20.41 -5.71
C ALA A 11 -5.24 19.46 -6.78
N PHE A 12 -5.75 18.29 -6.39
CA PHE A 12 -6.38 17.37 -7.36
C PHE A 12 -7.68 17.92 -7.96
N VAL A 13 -8.46 18.71 -7.22
CA VAL A 13 -9.62 19.43 -7.77
C VAL A 13 -9.21 20.45 -8.82
N ARG A 14 -8.18 21.26 -8.55
CA ARG A 14 -7.65 22.22 -9.54
C ARG A 14 -7.10 21.50 -10.77
N LEU A 15 -6.36 20.43 -10.54
CA LEU A 15 -5.79 19.63 -11.62
C LEU A 15 -6.90 19.02 -12.48
N HIS A 16 -7.95 18.44 -11.88
CA HIS A 16 -9.13 17.96 -12.61
C HIS A 16 -9.78 19.08 -13.43
N ALA A 17 -10.04 20.24 -12.84
CA ALA A 17 -10.62 21.38 -13.55
C ALA A 17 -9.75 21.83 -14.74
N TYR A 18 -8.44 21.88 -14.57
CA TYR A 18 -7.48 22.13 -15.64
C TYR A 18 -7.61 21.08 -16.76
N PHE A 19 -7.73 19.80 -16.39
CA PHE A 19 -7.94 18.71 -17.34
C PHE A 19 -9.26 18.81 -18.13
N GLN A 20 -10.29 19.47 -17.59
CA GLN A 20 -11.59 19.64 -18.27
C GLN A 20 -11.61 20.75 -19.33
N THR A 21 -10.68 21.71 -19.26
CA THR A 21 -10.70 22.91 -20.13
C THR A 21 -9.59 22.94 -21.18
N HIS A 22 -8.69 21.97 -21.18
CA HIS A 22 -7.58 21.88 -22.13
C HIS A 22 -7.76 20.62 -22.98
N ASP A 23 -7.42 20.72 -24.26
CA ASP A 23 -7.48 19.57 -25.17
C ASP A 23 -6.27 18.69 -24.90
N TRP A 24 -6.52 17.52 -24.31
CA TRP A 24 -5.48 16.54 -24.06
C TRP A 24 -5.41 15.63 -25.26
N ASP A 25 -4.65 16.06 -26.26
CA ASP A 25 -4.19 15.11 -27.24
C ASP A 25 -3.32 14.09 -26.49
N LEU A 26 -3.86 12.88 -26.36
CA LEU A 26 -3.19 11.74 -25.75
C LEU A 26 -1.91 11.33 -26.52
N THR A 27 -1.53 12.12 -27.55
CA THR A 27 -0.34 12.03 -28.38
C THR A 27 0.78 13.04 -28.04
N TRP A 28 0.75 13.71 -26.88
CA TRP A 28 1.96 14.29 -26.25
C TRP A 28 2.58 15.55 -26.91
N ALA A 29 1.80 16.40 -27.58
CA ALA A 29 2.34 17.56 -28.32
C ALA A 29 2.18 18.95 -27.65
N ASP A 30 1.49 19.08 -26.50
CA ASP A 30 1.21 20.39 -25.91
C ASP A 30 2.24 20.82 -24.84
N PRO A 31 3.05 21.88 -25.09
CA PRO A 31 4.03 22.38 -24.12
C PRO A 31 3.43 23.04 -22.87
N GLN A 32 2.12 23.35 -22.82
CA GLN A 32 1.47 23.91 -21.62
C GLN A 32 1.40 22.90 -20.47
N VAL A 33 1.36 21.61 -20.80
CA VAL A 33 1.23 20.51 -19.83
C VAL A 33 2.45 20.42 -18.92
N SER A 34 3.66 20.59 -19.46
CA SER A 34 4.91 20.54 -18.68
C SER A 34 4.97 21.65 -17.64
N ALA A 35 4.47 22.84 -17.97
CA ALA A 35 4.52 24.01 -17.09
C ALA A 35 3.61 23.86 -15.85
N VAL A 36 2.34 23.47 -16.06
CA VAL A 36 1.36 23.35 -14.96
C VAL A 36 1.70 22.23 -14.01
N PHE A 37 2.14 21.09 -14.54
CA PHE A 37 2.59 19.98 -13.71
C PHE A 37 3.84 20.32 -12.92
N THR A 38 4.80 21.04 -13.51
CA THR A 38 5.98 21.52 -12.78
C THR A 38 5.56 22.41 -11.61
N GLU A 39 4.61 23.32 -11.83
CA GLU A 39 4.13 24.25 -10.79
C GLU A 39 3.33 23.55 -9.67
N GLU A 40 2.35 22.70 -10.02
CA GLU A 40 1.51 22.01 -9.04
C GLU A 40 2.28 20.90 -8.30
N PHE A 41 3.21 20.18 -8.95
CA PHE A 41 4.09 19.24 -8.24
C PHE A 41 5.09 19.97 -7.34
N ALA A 42 5.61 21.13 -7.75
CA ALA A 42 6.46 21.95 -6.87
C ALA A 42 5.68 22.45 -5.65
N ALA A 43 4.43 22.88 -5.83
CA ALA A 43 3.56 23.29 -4.73
C ALA A 43 3.21 22.12 -3.78
N ALA A 44 2.90 20.94 -4.33
CA ALA A 44 2.63 19.73 -3.56
C ALA A 44 3.87 19.25 -2.80
N ALA A 45 5.06 19.30 -3.43
CA ALA A 45 6.34 18.99 -2.80
C ALA A 45 6.66 19.97 -1.66
N ALA A 46 6.42 21.27 -1.87
CA ALA A 46 6.59 22.28 -0.83
C ALA A 46 5.64 22.09 0.36
N ALA A 47 4.43 21.59 0.13
CA ALA A 47 3.46 21.29 1.19
C ALA A 47 3.72 19.97 1.94
N THR A 48 4.51 19.06 1.35
CA THR A 48 4.88 17.76 1.95
C THR A 48 6.24 17.76 2.64
N LEU A 49 7.10 18.74 2.35
CA LEU A 49 8.39 18.93 3.01
C LEU A 49 8.20 19.72 4.32
N PRO A 50 8.67 19.23 5.48
CA PRO A 50 8.72 20.04 6.69
C PRO A 50 9.55 21.30 6.41
N ALA A 51 9.12 22.45 6.92
CA ALA A 51 9.90 23.69 6.93
C ALA A 51 11.16 23.50 7.81
N ALA A 52 12.18 22.86 7.27
CA ALA A 52 13.47 22.63 7.91
C ALA A 52 14.35 23.88 7.78
N ALA A 53 13.95 24.98 8.40
CA ALA A 53 14.78 26.19 8.45
C ALA A 53 14.35 27.18 9.55
N ALA A 54 14.29 26.78 10.82
CA ALA A 54 14.19 27.74 11.93
C ALA A 54 14.55 27.17 13.32
N ALA A 55 15.64 26.42 13.48
CA ALA A 55 16.20 26.16 14.82
C ALA A 55 17.65 25.62 14.76
N ALA A 56 18.56 26.29 14.06
CA ALA A 56 19.99 26.04 14.25
C ALA A 56 20.47 26.84 15.47
N ALA A 57 20.22 26.33 16.68
CA ALA A 57 20.97 26.74 17.87
C ALA A 57 22.27 25.90 17.93
N PRO A 58 23.43 26.49 18.24
CA PRO A 58 24.68 25.75 18.22
C PRO A 58 24.74 24.74 19.37
N LEU A 59 24.92 23.46 19.05
CA LEU A 59 25.14 22.39 20.01
C LEU A 59 26.48 22.58 20.71
N SER A 60 26.44 22.92 22.00
CA SER A 60 27.60 22.86 22.90
C SER A 60 27.94 21.40 23.22
N SER A 61 29.23 21.07 23.15
CA SER A 61 29.78 19.75 23.44
C SER A 61 29.53 19.28 24.88
N GLN A 62 28.82 18.17 25.06
CA GLN A 62 28.93 17.35 26.28
C GLN A 62 28.98 15.85 25.96
N ALA A 63 29.65 15.15 26.88
CA ALA A 63 30.44 13.94 26.70
C ALA A 63 29.66 12.62 26.62
N SER A 64 30.27 11.63 25.97
CA SER A 64 29.80 10.25 25.87
C SER A 64 29.76 9.53 27.22
N PRO A 65 28.70 8.78 27.56
CA PRO A 65 28.71 7.85 28.69
C PRO A 65 29.27 6.49 28.28
N GLN A 66 30.15 5.95 29.14
CA GLN A 66 30.68 4.57 29.06
C GLN A 66 29.66 3.53 29.53
N PRO A 67 29.76 2.26 29.08
CA PRO A 67 28.89 1.16 29.54
C PRO A 67 29.40 0.56 30.87
N PRO A 68 28.52 0.09 31.78
CA PRO A 68 28.96 -0.64 32.96
C PRO A 68 29.11 -2.15 32.71
N SER A 69 30.01 -2.74 33.50
CA SER A 69 30.56 -4.10 33.45
C SER A 69 29.69 -5.19 34.11
N SER A 70 29.92 -6.45 33.68
CA SER A 70 29.50 -7.76 34.23
C SER A 70 30.00 -8.03 35.67
N ALA A 71 29.57 -8.97 36.53
CA ALA A 71 28.79 -10.24 36.56
C ALA A 71 28.42 -10.55 38.07
N PRO A 72 28.12 -11.77 38.58
CA PRO A 72 27.31 -12.94 38.17
C PRO A 72 26.23 -13.39 39.22
N GLY A 73 25.41 -14.43 38.91
CA GLY A 73 24.28 -15.01 39.72
C GLY A 73 24.67 -15.84 40.97
N PRO A 74 23.78 -16.69 41.59
CA PRO A 74 22.98 -17.74 40.92
C PRO A 74 21.60 -18.15 41.53
N ALA A 75 20.92 -19.11 40.84
CA ALA A 75 19.91 -20.11 41.26
C ALA A 75 18.54 -19.62 41.78
N GLY A 76 17.36 -20.16 41.47
CA GLY A 76 16.92 -21.35 40.71
C GLY A 76 15.60 -21.82 41.35
N ASN A 77 14.49 -21.94 40.60
CA ASN A 77 13.50 -23.03 40.81
C ASN A 77 12.42 -23.08 39.72
N ASN A 78 12.07 -24.32 39.38
CA ASN A 78 11.08 -24.73 38.40
C ASN A 78 9.64 -24.63 38.96
N THR A 79 8.70 -24.15 38.15
CA THR A 79 7.30 -24.62 38.17
C THR A 79 6.72 -24.61 36.77
N VAL A 80 6.11 -25.75 36.44
CA VAL A 80 5.51 -26.17 35.18
C VAL A 80 4.08 -25.63 35.07
N GLY A 81 3.70 -25.11 33.90
CA GLY A 81 2.30 -24.81 33.54
C GLY A 81 2.20 -23.82 32.37
N GLY A 82 1.99 -24.31 31.15
CA GLY A 82 1.74 -23.48 29.97
C GLY A 82 0.36 -23.74 29.36
N PRO A 83 -0.20 -22.73 28.67
CA PRO A 83 -0.71 -22.96 27.33
C PRO A 83 0.08 -22.11 26.32
N ALA A 84 0.62 -22.79 25.30
CA ALA A 84 1.32 -22.20 24.18
C ALA A 84 0.33 -21.49 23.24
N ALA A 85 0.07 -20.20 23.48
CA ALA A 85 -0.65 -19.32 22.56
C ALA A 85 -0.43 -17.84 22.91
N ALA A 86 0.82 -17.36 22.93
CA ALA A 86 1.11 -15.92 23.07
C ALA A 86 2.57 -15.53 22.71
N ALA A 87 3.21 -16.19 21.73
CA ALA A 87 4.61 -15.91 21.39
C ALA A 87 4.76 -15.46 19.93
N ALA A 88 4.26 -14.26 19.62
CA ALA A 88 4.65 -13.48 18.43
C ALA A 88 4.36 -11.98 18.57
N ALA A 89 4.48 -11.42 19.78
CA ALA A 89 4.25 -9.99 20.02
C ALA A 89 5.21 -9.44 21.08
N ALA A 90 6.50 -9.45 20.77
CA ALA A 90 7.51 -8.63 21.43
C ALA A 90 8.76 -8.59 20.54
N ALA A 91 8.62 -8.00 19.35
CA ALA A 91 9.78 -7.46 18.66
C ALA A 91 9.95 -6.03 19.17
N ASP A 92 11.15 -5.73 19.65
CA ASP A 92 11.56 -4.49 20.29
C ASP A 92 10.96 -3.23 19.64
N ASP A 93 10.32 -2.42 20.47
CA ASP A 93 9.91 -1.03 20.21
C ASP A 93 11.13 -0.09 20.16
N ALA A 94 12.16 -0.51 19.43
CA ALA A 94 13.34 0.28 19.13
C ALA A 94 13.12 1.01 17.80
N GLY A 95 12.31 2.06 17.83
CA GLY A 95 12.52 3.23 16.99
C GLY A 95 12.51 3.03 15.47
N LEU A 96 11.56 2.27 14.91
CA LEU A 96 11.21 2.37 13.49
C LEU A 96 10.34 3.61 13.23
N ALA A 97 10.84 4.77 13.64
CA ALA A 97 10.45 6.02 13.01
C ALA A 97 10.98 5.94 11.57
N PHE A 98 10.13 5.58 10.60
CA PHE A 98 10.40 5.83 9.20
C PHE A 98 10.40 7.35 9.01
N ASP A 99 11.53 7.97 9.34
CA ASP A 99 11.73 9.38 9.16
C ASP A 99 11.78 9.64 7.65
N CYS A 100 10.70 10.22 7.11
CA CYS A 100 10.68 10.73 5.74
C CYS A 100 11.70 11.86 5.53
N ALA A 101 12.39 12.30 6.60
CA ALA A 101 13.38 13.36 6.62
C ALA A 101 14.84 12.87 6.75
N VAL A 102 15.20 11.67 6.26
CA VAL A 102 16.59 11.49 5.81
C VAL A 102 16.79 12.40 4.61
N ASN A 103 17.21 13.63 4.90
CA ASN A 103 17.71 14.58 3.93
C ASN A 103 19.03 13.99 3.42
N PRO A 104 19.06 13.41 2.22
CA PRO A 104 20.31 12.88 1.72
C PRO A 104 21.15 14.13 1.40
N GLY A 105 22.20 14.36 2.20
CA GLY A 105 23.00 15.57 2.08
C GLY A 105 23.37 15.86 0.64
N ALA A 106 23.12 17.09 0.18
CA ALA A 106 23.40 17.60 -1.17
C ALA A 106 23.40 16.51 -2.28
N VAL A 107 22.29 15.78 -2.41
CA VAL A 107 22.11 14.91 -3.57
C VAL A 107 22.13 15.79 -4.81
N ALA A 108 23.06 15.48 -5.71
CA ALA A 108 23.11 16.11 -7.02
C ALA A 108 21.70 16.08 -7.63
N PRO A 109 21.24 17.17 -8.28
CA PRO A 109 19.91 17.18 -8.88
C PRO A 109 19.73 15.95 -9.77
N PRO A 110 18.53 15.33 -9.76
CA PRO A 110 18.29 14.15 -10.59
C PRO A 110 18.59 14.49 -12.05
N PRO A 111 19.15 13.54 -12.82
CA PRO A 111 19.36 13.72 -14.25
C PRO A 111 18.08 14.18 -14.95
N LEU A 112 18.22 14.99 -16.01
CA LEU A 112 17.06 15.46 -16.80
C LEU A 112 16.25 14.29 -17.38
N GLU A 113 16.91 13.18 -17.72
CA GLU A 113 16.27 11.94 -18.17
C GLU A 113 15.36 11.31 -17.10
N ASP A 114 15.77 11.31 -15.83
CA ASP A 114 14.97 10.82 -14.71
C ASP A 114 13.75 11.72 -14.48
N LEU A 115 13.93 13.04 -14.58
CA LEU A 115 12.82 14.00 -14.49
C LEU A 115 11.80 13.81 -15.61
N THR A 116 12.29 13.58 -16.84
CA THR A 116 11.44 13.31 -18.01
C THR A 116 10.67 11.99 -17.83
N ALA A 117 11.35 10.92 -17.41
CA ALA A 117 10.72 9.62 -17.17
C ALA A 117 9.67 9.69 -16.04
N LEU A 118 9.95 10.43 -14.97
CA LEU A 118 8.99 10.64 -13.89
C LEU A 118 7.76 11.40 -14.37
N PHE A 119 7.98 12.46 -15.16
CA PHE A 119 6.91 13.24 -15.75
C PHE A 119 5.99 12.38 -16.63
N ASP A 120 6.57 11.55 -17.51
CA ASP A 120 5.81 10.63 -18.36
C ASP A 120 4.96 9.65 -17.54
N LEU A 121 5.51 9.11 -16.45
CA LEU A 121 4.79 8.23 -15.54
C LEU A 121 3.64 8.96 -14.83
N PHE A 122 3.86 10.17 -14.33
CA PHE A 122 2.82 10.96 -13.68
C PHE A 122 1.69 11.35 -14.63
N MET A 123 2.02 11.70 -15.87
CA MET A 123 1.03 11.93 -16.91
C MET A 123 0.17 10.68 -17.14
N HIS A 124 0.79 9.50 -17.21
CA HIS A 124 0.07 8.24 -17.34
C HIS A 124 -0.82 7.95 -16.12
N TYR A 125 -0.29 8.13 -14.91
CA TYR A 125 -1.03 7.90 -13.68
C TYR A 125 -2.18 8.87 -13.49
N LEU A 126 -2.11 10.09 -14.00
CA LEU A 126 -3.11 11.14 -13.79
C LEU A 126 -4.08 11.34 -14.96
N LYS A 127 -3.89 10.61 -16.06
CA LYS A 127 -4.76 10.64 -17.25
C LYS A 127 -6.24 10.39 -16.96
N PHE A 128 -6.58 9.68 -15.89
CA PHE A 128 -7.97 9.47 -15.49
C PHE A 128 -8.69 10.78 -15.09
N LEU A 129 -7.94 11.85 -14.75
CA LEU A 129 -8.51 13.17 -14.45
C LEU A 129 -9.10 13.87 -15.68
N CYS A 130 -8.80 13.40 -16.89
CA CYS A 130 -9.50 13.83 -18.11
C CYS A 130 -10.97 13.38 -18.12
N VAL A 131 -11.33 12.36 -17.36
CA VAL A 131 -12.70 11.83 -17.34
C VAL A 131 -13.63 12.79 -16.58
N GLY A 132 -14.77 13.11 -17.20
CA GLY A 132 -15.81 13.91 -16.57
C GLY A 132 -16.39 13.24 -15.33
N LEU A 133 -16.91 14.05 -14.41
CA LEU A 133 -17.49 13.53 -13.17
C LEU A 133 -18.86 12.89 -13.44
N PRO A 134 -19.18 11.75 -12.81
CA PRO A 134 -20.48 11.11 -12.97
C PRO A 134 -21.59 11.99 -12.37
N ALA A 135 -22.56 12.39 -13.20
CA ALA A 135 -23.71 13.16 -12.75
C ALA A 135 -24.78 12.26 -12.09
N GLY A 136 -25.40 12.72 -11.00
CA GLY A 136 -26.58 12.10 -10.41
C GLY A 136 -26.36 10.87 -9.54
N ALA A 137 -25.14 10.34 -9.43
CA ALA A 137 -24.83 9.30 -8.45
C ALA A 137 -24.72 9.90 -7.04
N PRO A 138 -25.39 9.35 -6.01
CA PRO A 138 -25.23 9.86 -4.64
C PRO A 138 -23.90 9.41 -4.01
N VAL A 139 -23.34 8.29 -4.48
CA VAL A 139 -22.13 7.65 -3.94
C VAL A 139 -21.21 7.27 -5.08
N VAL A 140 -19.92 7.56 -4.93
CA VAL A 140 -18.85 7.01 -5.76
C VAL A 140 -18.06 6.01 -4.92
N GLN A 141 -18.05 4.76 -5.36
CA GLN A 141 -17.31 3.69 -4.71
C GLN A 141 -16.05 3.35 -5.52
N ALA A 142 -14.89 3.48 -4.89
CA ALA A 142 -13.63 2.99 -5.43
C ALA A 142 -13.29 1.62 -4.83
N SER A 143 -12.87 0.66 -5.66
CA SER A 143 -12.48 -0.67 -5.19
C SER A 143 -11.10 -0.73 -4.51
N HIS A 144 -10.32 0.36 -4.58
CA HIS A 144 -9.05 0.56 -3.87
C HIS A 144 -8.67 2.06 -3.83
N HIS A 145 -7.76 2.45 -2.92
CA HIS A 145 -7.17 3.79 -2.78
C HIS A 145 -6.11 4.14 -3.84
N GLY A 146 -6.32 3.71 -5.09
CA GLY A 146 -5.41 4.02 -6.19
C GLY A 146 -5.60 5.45 -6.73
N PRO A 147 -4.68 5.96 -7.58
CA PRO A 147 -4.81 7.26 -8.22
C PRO A 147 -6.19 7.48 -8.84
N GLN A 148 -6.75 6.48 -9.52
CA GLN A 148 -8.07 6.54 -10.14
C GLN A 148 -9.22 6.89 -9.17
N ALA A 149 -9.09 6.58 -7.88
CA ALA A 149 -10.10 6.92 -6.89
C ALA A 149 -10.17 8.43 -6.60
N LEU A 150 -9.18 9.22 -7.04
CA LEU A 150 -9.19 10.67 -6.96
C LEU A 150 -10.37 11.28 -7.74
N THR A 151 -10.91 10.64 -8.78
CA THR A 151 -12.15 11.11 -9.41
C THR A 151 -13.32 11.12 -8.43
N GLY A 152 -13.40 10.13 -7.54
CA GLY A 152 -14.41 10.10 -6.48
C GLY A 152 -14.17 11.18 -5.42
N LEU A 153 -12.92 11.46 -5.07
CA LEU A 153 -12.55 12.59 -4.21
C LEU A 153 -12.95 13.94 -4.81
N VAL A 154 -12.66 14.14 -6.09
CA VAL A 154 -13.05 15.37 -6.80
C VAL A 154 -14.57 15.49 -6.83
N SER A 155 -15.29 14.39 -7.11
CA SER A 155 -16.75 14.42 -7.11
C SER A 155 -17.35 14.70 -5.74
N GLN A 156 -16.72 14.22 -4.67
CA GLN A 156 -17.08 14.56 -3.29
C GLN A 156 -16.95 16.06 -3.04
N LEU A 157 -15.84 16.67 -3.46
CA LEU A 157 -15.56 18.08 -3.18
C LEU A 157 -16.29 19.06 -4.10
N VAL A 158 -16.54 18.69 -5.35
CA VAL A 158 -17.17 19.56 -6.36
C VAL A 158 -18.69 19.39 -6.37
N SER A 159 -19.17 18.16 -6.29
CA SER A 159 -20.58 17.82 -6.47
C SER A 159 -21.28 17.38 -5.18
N GLY A 160 -20.55 17.24 -4.06
CA GLY A 160 -21.11 16.82 -2.76
C GLY A 160 -21.47 15.34 -2.69
N GLN A 161 -21.00 14.51 -3.61
CA GLN A 161 -21.24 13.06 -3.59
C GLN A 161 -20.48 12.39 -2.44
N SER A 162 -20.97 11.28 -1.90
CA SER A 162 -20.21 10.54 -0.89
C SER A 162 -19.12 9.69 -1.53
N LEU A 163 -17.90 9.73 -0.97
CA LEU A 163 -16.80 8.87 -1.39
C LEU A 163 -16.71 7.64 -0.47
N GLN A 164 -16.86 6.45 -1.06
CA GLN A 164 -16.56 5.18 -0.40
C GLN A 164 -15.32 4.54 -1.00
N VAL A 165 -14.38 4.12 -0.15
CA VAL A 165 -13.19 3.37 -0.58
C VAL A 165 -13.30 1.96 -0.01
N TRP A 166 -13.58 0.99 -0.87
CA TRP A 166 -13.46 -0.43 -0.53
C TRP A 166 -11.99 -0.82 -0.67
N GLU A 167 -11.43 -1.54 0.29
CA GLU A 167 -10.08 -2.09 0.20
C GLU A 167 -10.11 -3.61 0.14
N HIS A 168 -9.85 -4.18 -1.04
CA HIS A 168 -9.75 -5.64 -1.20
C HIS A 168 -8.38 -6.22 -0.81
N GLY A 169 -7.41 -5.35 -0.60
CA GLY A 169 -6.01 -5.67 -0.27
C GLY A 169 -5.27 -4.36 -0.18
N VAL A 170 -4.38 -4.20 0.81
CA VAL A 170 -3.74 -2.91 1.09
C VAL A 170 -2.92 -2.44 -0.12
N LEU A 171 -3.50 -1.60 -0.97
CA LEU A 171 -2.91 -1.26 -2.28
C LEU A 171 -1.51 -0.67 -2.15
N LEU A 172 -1.27 0.23 -1.17
CA LEU A 172 0.09 0.76 -0.95
C LEU A 172 1.09 -0.35 -0.63
N ARG A 173 0.71 -1.35 0.18
CA ARG A 173 1.57 -2.49 0.49
C ARG A 173 1.90 -3.30 -0.76
N GLU A 174 0.91 -3.52 -1.62
CA GLU A 174 1.12 -4.22 -2.90
C GLU A 174 2.04 -3.43 -3.83
N ARG A 175 1.89 -2.09 -3.87
CA ARG A 175 2.77 -1.20 -4.64
C ARG A 175 4.20 -1.21 -4.11
N LEU A 176 4.39 -1.16 -2.79
CA LEU A 176 5.68 -1.28 -2.13
C LEU A 176 6.38 -2.59 -2.51
N ILE A 177 5.67 -3.71 -2.38
CA ILE A 177 6.21 -5.03 -2.74
C ILE A 177 6.61 -5.07 -4.22
N TYR A 178 5.77 -4.54 -5.11
CA TYR A 178 6.07 -4.54 -6.55
C TYR A 178 7.29 -3.68 -6.88
N LEU A 179 7.30 -2.42 -6.42
CA LEU A 179 8.32 -1.43 -6.76
C LEU A 179 9.66 -1.66 -6.06
N ASP A 180 9.64 -2.16 -4.82
CA ASP A 180 10.86 -2.31 -4.00
C ASP A 180 11.39 -3.75 -3.96
N CYS A 181 10.52 -4.78 -3.94
CA CYS A 181 10.97 -6.16 -3.81
C CYS A 181 11.13 -6.90 -5.14
N PHE A 182 10.23 -6.68 -6.12
CA PHE A 182 10.26 -7.43 -7.39
C PHE A 182 10.84 -6.66 -8.56
N LYS A 183 10.79 -5.33 -8.54
CA LYS A 183 11.14 -4.48 -9.67
C LYS A 183 11.98 -3.26 -9.28
N ARG A 184 12.80 -3.38 -8.24
CA ARG A 184 13.66 -2.28 -7.76
C ARG A 184 14.50 -1.65 -8.88
N ASP A 185 15.04 -2.49 -9.76
CA ASP A 185 15.92 -2.07 -10.86
C ASP A 185 15.18 -1.78 -12.17
N LEU A 186 13.83 -1.76 -12.17
CA LEU A 186 13.04 -1.45 -13.37
C LEU A 186 13.04 0.05 -13.69
N LEU A 187 13.15 0.89 -12.66
CA LEU A 187 13.14 2.35 -12.77
C LEU A 187 14.39 2.90 -12.09
N PRO A 188 14.92 4.06 -12.55
CA PRO A 188 15.93 4.78 -11.80
C PRO A 188 15.48 5.02 -10.35
N THR A 189 16.39 4.90 -9.39
CA THR A 189 16.08 4.99 -7.96
C THR A 189 15.27 6.24 -7.61
N PHE A 190 15.64 7.39 -8.17
CA PHE A 190 14.90 8.64 -7.97
C PHE A 190 13.44 8.50 -8.44
N VAL A 191 13.21 8.01 -9.66
CA VAL A 191 11.87 7.84 -10.24
C VAL A 191 11.05 6.86 -9.40
N ASN A 192 11.64 5.74 -8.99
CA ASN A 192 10.99 4.72 -8.17
C ASN A 192 10.49 5.32 -6.83
N GLU A 193 11.36 6.05 -6.13
CA GLU A 193 11.04 6.73 -4.88
C GLU A 193 9.93 7.77 -5.04
N GLN A 194 9.95 8.57 -6.11
CA GLN A 194 8.91 9.57 -6.35
C GLN A 194 7.55 8.92 -6.66
N VAL A 195 7.52 7.84 -7.46
CA VAL A 195 6.29 7.09 -7.72
C VAL A 195 5.73 6.48 -6.44
N LEU A 196 6.59 5.94 -5.58
CA LEU A 196 6.18 5.40 -4.29
C LEU A 196 5.57 6.48 -3.38
N ARG A 197 6.23 7.64 -3.29
CA ARG A 197 5.76 8.80 -2.52
C ARG A 197 4.42 9.31 -3.06
N PHE A 198 4.26 9.35 -4.37
CA PHE A 198 3.00 9.70 -5.03
C PHE A 198 1.87 8.74 -4.61
N HIS A 199 2.07 7.42 -4.73
CA HIS A 199 1.07 6.44 -4.30
C HIS A 199 0.72 6.55 -2.82
N ARG A 200 1.73 6.80 -1.96
CA ARG A 200 1.51 7.04 -0.53
C ARG A 200 0.66 8.28 -0.29
N ALA A 201 1.02 9.42 -0.90
CA ALA A 201 0.30 10.68 -0.72
C ALA A 201 -1.16 10.57 -1.19
N VAL A 202 -1.37 9.92 -2.33
CA VAL A 202 -2.70 9.59 -2.86
C VAL A 202 -3.50 8.73 -1.87
N GLY A 203 -2.92 7.62 -1.40
CA GLY A 203 -3.58 6.72 -0.46
C GLY A 203 -3.95 7.41 0.85
N GLN A 204 -3.04 8.18 1.42
CA GLN A 204 -3.28 8.93 2.66
C GLN A 204 -4.38 9.99 2.48
N THR A 205 -4.39 10.68 1.33
CA THR A 205 -5.44 11.68 1.02
C THR A 205 -6.80 11.02 0.87
N LEU A 206 -6.88 9.94 0.09
CA LEU A 206 -8.14 9.23 -0.14
C LEU A 206 -8.71 8.65 1.15
N LEU A 207 -7.90 7.95 1.94
CA LEU A 207 -8.37 7.30 3.17
C LEU A 207 -8.77 8.31 4.26
N SER A 208 -8.08 9.44 4.36
CA SER A 208 -8.44 10.49 5.31
C SER A 208 -9.70 11.27 4.91
N MET A 209 -9.91 11.48 3.61
CA MET A 209 -11.02 12.28 3.08
C MET A 209 -12.29 11.47 2.82
N ALA A 210 -12.18 10.19 2.46
CA ALA A 210 -13.31 9.29 2.19
C ALA A 210 -14.34 9.34 3.31
N ASP A 211 -15.64 9.31 2.97
CA ASP A 211 -16.74 9.30 3.93
C ASP A 211 -16.88 7.94 4.61
N MET A 212 -16.49 6.88 3.90
CA MET A 212 -16.47 5.52 4.41
C MET A 212 -15.29 4.74 3.80
N VAL A 213 -14.58 4.01 4.63
CA VAL A 213 -13.55 3.05 4.21
C VAL A 213 -14.04 1.66 4.59
N VAL A 214 -14.00 0.72 3.64
CA VAL A 214 -14.50 -0.66 3.79
C VAL A 214 -13.34 -1.64 3.63
N PRO A 215 -12.62 -1.94 4.72
CA PRO A 215 -11.58 -2.98 4.70
C PRO A 215 -12.20 -4.36 4.45
N CYS A 216 -11.58 -5.18 3.59
CA CYS A 216 -11.99 -6.58 3.39
C CYS A 216 -11.62 -7.50 4.56
N ASN A 217 -10.91 -6.98 5.57
CA ASN A 217 -10.49 -7.68 6.79
C ASN A 217 -10.53 -6.75 8.01
N ALA A 218 -11.14 -7.23 9.10
CA ALA A 218 -11.37 -6.45 10.32
C ALA A 218 -10.12 -6.17 11.18
N SER A 219 -8.97 -6.80 10.88
CA SER A 219 -7.77 -6.65 11.69
C SER A 219 -6.57 -6.23 10.85
N PHE A 220 -6.15 -7.06 9.90
CA PHE A 220 -4.94 -6.83 9.12
C PHE A 220 -5.05 -5.59 8.23
N ASN A 221 -6.06 -5.53 7.37
CA ASN A 221 -6.28 -4.37 6.50
C ASN A 221 -6.55 -3.14 7.38
N THR A 222 -7.52 -3.26 8.30
CA THR A 222 -7.96 -2.14 9.15
C THR A 222 -6.78 -1.42 9.83
N ALA A 223 -5.79 -2.17 10.32
CA ALA A 223 -4.57 -1.59 10.91
C ALA A 223 -3.73 -0.78 9.91
N TRP A 224 -3.59 -1.26 8.67
CA TRP A 224 -2.94 -0.52 7.58
C TRP A 224 -3.73 0.73 7.19
N GLU A 225 -5.04 0.65 7.04
CA GLU A 225 -5.83 1.83 6.65
C GLU A 225 -5.80 2.91 7.73
N LEU A 226 -5.85 2.53 9.02
CA LEU A 226 -5.63 3.45 10.14
C LEU A 226 -4.24 4.09 10.09
N TRP A 227 -3.19 3.29 9.84
CA TRP A 227 -1.83 3.80 9.70
C TRP A 227 -1.67 4.77 8.52
N LEU A 228 -2.43 4.55 7.44
CA LEU A 228 -2.49 5.46 6.30
C LEU A 228 -3.34 6.71 6.54
N GLY A 229 -4.02 6.82 7.67
CA GLY A 229 -4.78 8.02 8.05
C GLY A 229 -6.28 7.92 7.81
N ALA A 230 -6.82 6.72 7.60
CA ALA A 230 -8.26 6.50 7.70
C ALA A 230 -8.77 6.90 9.09
N ARG A 231 -9.96 7.49 9.14
CA ARG A 231 -10.59 7.83 10.42
C ARG A 231 -11.32 6.62 10.97
N GLU A 232 -11.05 6.26 12.21
CA GLU A 232 -11.68 5.09 12.86
C GLU A 232 -13.21 5.12 12.77
N ALA A 233 -13.82 6.29 13.03
CA ALA A 233 -15.26 6.50 12.93
C ALA A 233 -15.87 6.32 11.50
N ARG A 234 -15.03 6.11 10.48
CA ARG A 234 -15.44 5.90 9.08
C ARG A 234 -15.08 4.50 8.56
N LEU A 235 -14.45 3.67 9.39
CA LEU A 235 -14.12 2.30 9.01
C LEU A 235 -15.32 1.40 9.22
N MET A 236 -15.67 0.63 8.20
CA MET A 236 -16.68 -0.42 8.27
C MET A 236 -16.11 -1.69 7.64
N PRO A 237 -15.40 -2.52 8.40
CA PRO A 237 -14.85 -3.77 7.87
C PRO A 237 -15.97 -4.69 7.38
N LEU A 238 -15.89 -5.11 6.12
CA LEU A 238 -16.82 -6.06 5.51
C LEU A 238 -16.03 -7.13 4.77
N LEU A 239 -16.24 -8.38 5.18
CA LEU A 239 -15.60 -9.53 4.54
C LEU A 239 -16.16 -9.73 3.13
N ASN A 240 -15.30 -10.12 2.20
CA ASN A 240 -15.76 -10.56 0.89
C ASN A 240 -16.65 -11.80 1.07
N ALA A 241 -17.81 -11.80 0.43
CA ALA A 241 -18.72 -12.93 0.43
C ALA A 241 -18.29 -13.96 -0.64
N LEU A 242 -18.62 -15.23 -0.37
CA LEU A 242 -18.56 -16.31 -1.35
C LEU A 242 -19.96 -16.47 -1.97
N GLU A 243 -20.03 -16.70 -3.28
CA GLU A 243 -21.28 -17.07 -3.95
C GLU A 243 -21.62 -18.52 -3.60
N ILE A 244 -22.41 -18.71 -2.54
CA ILE A 244 -22.66 -20.02 -1.93
C ILE A 244 -23.27 -21.01 -2.92
N ASP A 245 -24.11 -20.53 -3.85
CA ASP A 245 -24.76 -21.36 -4.86
C ASP A 245 -23.76 -22.01 -5.84
N HIS A 246 -22.61 -21.37 -6.09
CA HIS A 246 -21.53 -21.90 -6.92
C HIS A 246 -20.49 -22.71 -6.14
N TYR A 247 -20.43 -22.54 -4.81
CA TYR A 247 -19.46 -23.20 -3.94
C TYR A 247 -20.16 -23.90 -2.76
N PRO A 248 -20.97 -24.94 -3.02
CA PRO A 248 -21.63 -25.68 -1.97
C PRO A 248 -20.59 -26.38 -1.08
N CYS A 249 -20.81 -26.35 0.24
CA CYS A 249 -20.00 -27.09 1.18
C CYS A 249 -20.31 -28.59 1.05
N LEU A 250 -19.35 -29.37 0.53
CA LEU A 250 -19.48 -30.82 0.39
C LEU A 250 -19.10 -31.51 1.71
N GLN A 251 -19.95 -31.40 2.72
CA GLN A 251 -19.67 -31.94 4.07
C GLN A 251 -19.47 -33.47 4.08
N ASP A 252 -20.12 -34.19 3.16
CA ASP A 252 -20.07 -35.66 3.08
C ASP A 252 -18.96 -36.19 2.15
N ASP A 253 -18.16 -35.31 1.53
CA ASP A 253 -17.11 -35.67 0.56
C ASP A 253 -15.71 -35.29 1.07
N GLU A 254 -15.43 -35.64 2.34
CA GLU A 254 -14.11 -35.45 2.91
C GLU A 254 -13.12 -36.48 2.34
N ALA A 255 -11.91 -36.02 2.01
CA ALA A 255 -10.88 -36.90 1.48
C ALA A 255 -10.50 -37.98 2.52
N PRO A 256 -10.40 -39.27 2.12
CA PRO A 256 -10.13 -40.37 3.05
C PRO A 256 -8.71 -40.34 3.64
N VAL A 257 -7.83 -39.50 3.09
CA VAL A 257 -6.45 -39.30 3.52
C VAL A 257 -6.19 -37.79 3.61
N PRO A 258 -5.48 -37.29 4.64
CA PRO A 258 -5.13 -35.88 4.75
C PRO A 258 -4.49 -35.37 3.45
N THR A 259 -5.19 -34.46 2.77
CA THR A 259 -4.79 -33.93 1.47
C THR A 259 -4.59 -32.43 1.60
N ALA A 260 -3.36 -31.97 1.35
CA ALA A 260 -3.07 -30.54 1.26
C ALA A 260 -3.17 -30.09 -0.20
N SER A 261 -3.92 -29.03 -0.45
CA SER A 261 -4.06 -28.41 -1.78
C SER A 261 -3.82 -26.90 -1.67
N MET A 262 -3.11 -26.34 -2.64
CA MET A 262 -2.90 -24.89 -2.79
C MET A 262 -3.44 -24.46 -4.14
N LEU A 263 -4.55 -23.71 -4.13
CA LEU A 263 -5.08 -23.03 -5.30
C LEU A 263 -4.80 -21.53 -5.19
N SER A 264 -3.84 -21.04 -5.97
CA SER A 264 -3.43 -19.64 -5.92
C SER A 264 -2.75 -19.23 -7.22
N HIS A 265 -2.79 -17.94 -7.56
CA HIS A 265 -1.89 -17.38 -8.57
C HIS A 265 -0.42 -17.61 -8.18
N VAL A 266 0.44 -17.76 -9.19
CA VAL A 266 1.88 -17.99 -9.01
C VAL A 266 2.66 -16.69 -8.95
N TYR A 267 2.70 -16.07 -7.77
CA TYR A 267 3.47 -14.85 -7.52
C TYR A 267 3.89 -14.74 -6.06
N ALA A 268 4.93 -13.97 -5.79
CA ALA A 268 5.65 -14.07 -4.52
C ALA A 268 4.91 -13.51 -3.30
N LEU A 269 3.85 -12.71 -3.46
CA LEU A 269 2.96 -12.35 -2.34
C LEU A 269 2.29 -13.59 -1.72
N LYS A 270 2.11 -14.67 -2.51
CA LYS A 270 1.49 -15.92 -2.07
C LYS A 270 2.49 -16.90 -1.45
N ASP A 271 3.77 -16.52 -1.40
CA ASP A 271 4.88 -17.27 -0.80
C ASP A 271 4.90 -18.78 -1.12
N ILE A 272 4.77 -19.09 -2.41
CA ILE A 272 4.72 -20.47 -2.92
C ILE A 272 6.01 -21.22 -2.64
N MET A 273 7.14 -20.51 -2.52
CA MET A 273 8.42 -21.12 -2.19
C MET A 273 8.41 -21.74 -0.80
N THR A 274 7.81 -21.06 0.18
CA THR A 274 7.61 -21.63 1.52
C THR A 274 6.66 -22.81 1.48
N ALA A 275 5.58 -22.76 0.69
CA ALA A 275 4.67 -23.91 0.52
C ALA A 275 5.40 -25.15 -0.06
N ILE A 276 6.27 -24.96 -1.06
CA ILE A 276 7.10 -26.04 -1.64
C ILE A 276 8.07 -26.61 -0.59
N ARG A 277 8.73 -25.75 0.20
CA ARG A 277 9.64 -26.20 1.27
C ARG A 277 8.90 -26.95 2.37
N ALA A 278 7.70 -26.51 2.73
CA ALA A 278 6.85 -27.21 3.68
C ALA A 278 6.43 -28.59 3.15
N ALA A 279 6.09 -28.70 1.86
CA ALA A 279 5.80 -29.99 1.24
C ALA A 279 7.00 -30.95 1.32
N ALA A 280 8.24 -30.46 1.15
CA ALA A 280 9.44 -31.27 1.30
C ALA A 280 9.57 -31.85 2.74
N VAL A 281 9.32 -31.04 3.77
CA VAL A 281 9.30 -31.51 5.17
C VAL A 281 8.22 -32.59 5.38
N ILE A 282 7.01 -32.38 4.85
CA ILE A 282 5.91 -33.35 4.96
C ILE A 282 6.26 -34.69 4.30
N VAL A 283 6.85 -34.66 3.09
CA VAL A 283 7.21 -35.87 2.35
C VAL A 283 8.40 -36.58 2.98
N HIS A 284 9.46 -35.85 3.33
CA HIS A 284 10.73 -36.45 3.75
C HIS A 284 10.78 -36.79 5.24
N ASP A 285 10.27 -35.91 6.11
CA ASP A 285 10.42 -36.08 7.56
C ASP A 285 9.23 -36.83 8.17
N TYR A 286 8.02 -36.59 7.64
CA TYR A 286 6.81 -37.28 8.09
C TYR A 286 6.44 -38.50 7.23
N GLY A 287 7.21 -38.78 6.17
CA GLY A 287 7.09 -40.01 5.39
C GLY A 287 5.80 -40.14 4.58
N VAL A 288 5.16 -39.02 4.21
CA VAL A 288 3.94 -39.05 3.39
C VAL A 288 4.28 -39.44 1.96
N ALA A 289 4.03 -40.71 1.60
CA ALA A 289 4.37 -41.27 0.30
C ALA A 289 3.35 -40.98 -0.82
N ASN A 290 2.10 -40.64 -0.46
CA ASN A 290 1.02 -40.36 -1.41
C ASN A 290 1.00 -38.88 -1.84
N TYR A 291 2.12 -38.35 -2.33
CA TYR A 291 2.19 -36.98 -2.87
C TYR A 291 1.93 -37.01 -4.38
N VAL A 292 0.76 -36.52 -4.81
CA VAL A 292 0.40 -36.45 -6.24
C VAL A 292 0.34 -34.99 -6.68
N SER A 293 1.29 -34.57 -7.50
CA SER A 293 1.17 -33.34 -8.29
C SER A 293 0.15 -33.58 -9.40
N LYS A 294 -1.12 -33.20 -9.17
CA LYS A 294 -2.13 -33.21 -10.24
C LYS A 294 -2.11 -31.85 -10.94
N ASN A 295 -1.63 -31.82 -12.17
CA ASN A 295 -1.97 -30.74 -13.09
C ASN A 295 -3.47 -30.80 -13.36
N ILE A 296 -4.22 -29.82 -12.86
CA ILE A 296 -5.65 -29.71 -13.13
C ILE A 296 -5.79 -29.37 -14.62
N THR A 297 -6.10 -30.38 -15.43
CA THR A 297 -6.56 -30.15 -16.80
C THR A 297 -7.99 -29.63 -16.68
N PRO A 298 -8.36 -28.49 -17.28
CA PRO A 298 -9.72 -27.96 -17.14
C PRO A 298 -10.72 -29.01 -17.61
N GLN A 299 -11.57 -29.47 -16.70
CA GLN A 299 -12.68 -30.34 -17.06
C GLN A 299 -13.67 -29.53 -17.91
N GLN A 300 -14.15 -30.11 -19.01
CA GLN A 300 -15.22 -29.51 -19.80
C GLN A 300 -16.45 -29.32 -18.92
N PRO A 301 -17.18 -28.19 -19.07
CA PRO A 301 -18.40 -27.97 -18.31
C PRO A 301 -19.42 -29.09 -18.58
N PRO A 302 -20.26 -29.44 -17.60
CA PRO A 302 -21.30 -30.44 -17.78
C PRO A 302 -22.25 -30.00 -18.92
N GLN A 303 -22.58 -30.94 -19.80
CA GLN A 303 -23.53 -30.76 -20.91
C GLN A 303 -24.97 -30.65 -20.42
#